data_AF-A0A2V7K1C3-F1
#
_entry.id   AF-A0A2V7K1C3-F1
#
_cell.length_a   1.000
_cell.length_b   1.000
_cell.length_c   1.000
_cell.angle_alpha   90.00
_cell.angle_beta   90.00
_cell.angle_gamma   90.00
#
_symmetry.space_group_name_H-M   'P 1'
#
loop_
_entity.id
_entity.type
_entity.pdbx_description
1 polymer ?
#
loop_
_entity_poly.entity_id
_entity_poly.type
_entity_poly.pdbx_seq_one_letter_code
_entity_poly.pdbx_strand_id
1 'polypeptide(L)'
;MRGPLDTIRARILLGLVLLMAGLVATAIGGATTLRRVRRATADELAALRTSTEIGSGLVTSVLEEIRAAEQYLATPGTDARRLFDASAEEAFDYERRLAALGGLVVEDRLAINRLRHLHATIETEYAIAHALTDLGRQAEAVARVSAVRPQAAELTRLVRDLSRRQADKATQAAERLAADSIDRERKLWVLVVSLLLVGFFLSRYTLQSVQGPLGRLVTAAERFGGGDLRPVTTGEMPREFRLLAEAMQRMGDRLRHIVGDVIGESDRIAGSAGDLSAVSEQLAASSSQVSTAMVEISSGADEQRAALGSMGTGIEELRKATAEMAEAADRAAQLGEEIRTVAERHRGDVAAAGSALLDVREVVQTTSKQVAQLAELSASIDDFVELIKRISSQTNLLALNAAIEAARAGEHGKGFAVVAEEVRQLADESARAAEEVTRTTALIREQMEDVTATMTVGQAKVRGIESVAEGAARGLAEIATAVELVEQAAARVRL
;
A
#
# COMPACT_ATOMS: atom_id res chain seq x y z
N MET A 1 51.86 -17.40 -8.86
CA MET A 1 52.44 -16.08 -8.58
C MET A 1 52.79 -15.43 -9.91
N ARG A 2 52.06 -14.39 -10.33
CA ARG A 2 52.39 -13.65 -11.57
C ARG A 2 53.49 -12.65 -11.26
N GLY A 3 54.49 -12.58 -12.14
CA GLY A 3 55.74 -11.87 -11.91
C GLY A 3 55.58 -10.35 -11.80
N PRO A 4 56.66 -9.62 -11.45
CA PRO A 4 56.66 -8.18 -11.21
C PRO A 4 56.16 -7.33 -12.41
N LEU A 5 56.07 -7.93 -13.61
CA LEU A 5 55.56 -7.30 -14.84
C LEU A 5 54.03 -7.36 -15.00
N ASP A 6 53.27 -7.77 -13.99
CA ASP A 6 51.79 -7.83 -14.08
C ASP A 6 51.12 -6.45 -13.90
N THR A 7 51.91 -5.41 -13.57
CA THR A 7 51.45 -4.02 -13.43
C THR A 7 51.90 -3.17 -14.61
N ILE A 8 51.06 -2.23 -15.03
CA ILE A 8 51.41 -1.27 -16.10
C ILE A 8 52.59 -0.42 -15.63
N ARG A 9 52.56 0.00 -14.35
CA ARG A 9 53.62 0.79 -13.74
C ARG A 9 54.98 0.11 -13.80
N ALA A 10 55.06 -1.19 -13.50
CA ALA A 10 56.33 -1.92 -13.54
C ALA A 10 56.87 -2.06 -14.97
N ARG A 11 56.00 -2.25 -15.97
CA ARG A 11 56.40 -2.31 -17.39
C ARG A 11 57.00 -0.98 -17.86
N ILE A 12 56.35 0.14 -17.51
CA ILE A 12 56.83 1.48 -17.86
C ILE A 12 58.16 1.78 -17.16
N LEU A 13 58.27 1.49 -15.85
CA LEU A 13 59.52 1.68 -15.10
C LEU A 13 60.66 0.84 -15.67
N LEU A 14 60.41 -0.43 -15.99
CA LEU A 14 61.42 -1.30 -16.59
C LEU A 14 61.91 -0.73 -17.94
N GLY A 15 60.99 -0.27 -18.79
CA GLY A 15 61.33 0.34 -20.07
C GLY A 15 62.13 1.63 -19.94
N LEU A 16 61.76 2.50 -18.99
CA LEU A 16 62.49 3.73 -18.69
C LEU A 16 63.91 3.43 -18.19
N VAL A 17 64.06 2.47 -17.27
CA VAL A 17 65.36 2.06 -16.72
C VAL A 17 66.24 1.48 -17.82
N LEU A 18 65.70 0.61 -18.68
CA LEU A 18 66.45 0.05 -19.82
C LEU A 18 66.88 1.12 -20.82
N LEU A 19 66.01 2.08 -21.14
CA LEU A 19 66.35 3.22 -22.01
C LEU A 19 67.45 4.09 -21.42
N MET A 20 67.33 4.44 -20.13
CA MET A 20 68.34 5.25 -19.43
C MET A 20 69.68 4.52 -19.34
N ALA A 21 69.68 3.23 -18.98
CA ALA A 21 70.88 2.42 -18.95
C ALA A 21 71.52 2.31 -20.35
N GLY A 22 70.71 2.17 -21.39
CA GLY A 22 71.13 2.17 -22.79
C GLY A 22 71.77 3.48 -23.23
N LEU A 23 71.17 4.62 -22.89
CA LEU A 23 71.70 5.96 -23.15
C LEU A 23 73.04 6.20 -22.43
N VAL A 24 73.15 5.76 -21.18
CA VAL A 24 74.40 5.86 -20.42
C VAL A 24 75.47 4.96 -21.05
N ALA A 25 75.13 3.73 -21.44
CA ALA A 25 76.05 2.81 -22.10
C ALA A 25 76.56 3.35 -23.45
N THR A 26 75.68 3.90 -24.29
CA THR A 26 76.07 4.54 -25.56
C THR A 26 76.91 5.79 -25.33
N ALA A 27 76.58 6.63 -24.33
CA ALA A 27 77.37 7.81 -23.98
C ALA A 27 78.79 7.45 -23.50
N ILE A 28 78.92 6.46 -22.61
CA ILE A 28 80.21 5.97 -22.13
C ILE A 28 81.00 5.31 -23.27
N GLY A 29 80.35 4.47 -24.08
CA GLY A 29 80.95 3.83 -25.25
C GLY A 29 81.46 4.84 -26.28
N GLY A 30 80.66 5.87 -26.59
CA GLY A 30 81.06 6.96 -27.49
C GLY A 30 82.24 7.76 -26.93
N ALA A 31 82.18 8.18 -25.67
CA ALA A 31 83.24 8.96 -25.03
C ALA A 31 84.58 8.19 -24.96
N THR A 32 84.54 6.91 -24.63
CA THR A 32 85.74 6.05 -24.58
C THR A 32 86.33 5.81 -25.96
N THR A 33 85.49 5.57 -26.96
CA THR A 33 85.90 5.39 -28.36
C THR A 33 86.56 6.67 -28.89
N LEU A 34 85.94 7.83 -28.67
CA LEU A 34 86.47 9.13 -29.10
C LEU A 34 87.81 9.46 -28.44
N ARG A 35 87.95 9.19 -27.13
CA ARG A 35 89.23 9.39 -26.41
C ARG A 35 90.34 8.48 -26.95
N ARG A 36 90.04 7.22 -27.28
CA ARG A 36 91.02 6.28 -27.85
C ARG A 36 91.43 6.67 -29.26
N VAL A 37 90.47 7.03 -30.11
CA VAL A 37 90.77 7.53 -31.47
C VAL A 37 91.64 8.77 -31.39
N ARG A 38 91.28 9.77 -30.56
CA ARG A 38 92.06 11.01 -30.39
C ARG A 38 93.49 10.77 -29.91
N ARG A 39 93.72 9.83 -28.99
CA ARG A 39 95.08 9.48 -28.53
C ARG A 39 95.87 8.74 -29.62
N ALA A 40 95.28 7.70 -30.22
CA ALA A 40 95.92 6.92 -31.28
C ALA A 40 96.28 7.79 -32.49
N THR A 41 95.40 8.71 -32.91
CA THR A 41 95.72 9.65 -33.99
C THR A 41 96.78 10.67 -33.57
N ALA A 42 96.77 11.17 -32.32
CA ALA A 42 97.79 12.11 -31.86
C ALA A 42 99.19 11.46 -31.78
N ASP A 43 99.29 10.26 -31.22
CA ASP A 43 100.56 9.55 -31.02
C ASP A 43 101.15 9.11 -32.37
N GLU A 44 100.34 8.52 -33.26
CA GLU A 44 100.80 8.07 -34.57
C GLU A 44 101.14 9.25 -35.50
N LEU A 45 100.34 10.32 -35.50
CA LEU A 45 100.61 11.52 -36.32
C LEU A 45 101.87 12.25 -35.84
N ALA A 46 102.14 12.29 -34.54
CA ALA A 46 103.38 12.83 -33.99
C ALA A 46 104.60 12.00 -34.43
N ALA A 47 104.52 10.67 -34.30
CA ALA A 47 105.59 9.77 -34.74
C ALA A 47 105.86 9.88 -36.25
N LEU A 48 104.81 9.97 -37.07
CA LEU A 48 104.91 10.14 -38.52
C LEU A 48 105.50 11.49 -38.91
N ARG A 49 105.07 12.59 -38.27
CA ARG A 49 105.64 13.92 -38.51
C ARG A 49 107.13 13.95 -38.20
N THR A 50 107.53 13.47 -37.03
CA THR A 50 108.94 13.45 -36.62
C THR A 50 109.80 12.56 -37.54
N SER A 51 109.30 11.37 -37.92
CA SER A 51 110.01 10.47 -38.84
C SER A 51 110.17 11.08 -40.24
N THR A 52 109.11 11.71 -40.77
CA THR A 52 109.11 12.33 -42.10
C THR A 52 109.98 13.59 -42.14
N GLU A 53 109.93 14.41 -41.09
CA GLU A 53 110.75 15.62 -40.95
C GLU A 53 112.24 15.27 -40.89
N ILE A 54 112.63 14.29 -40.06
CA ILE A 54 114.02 13.84 -39.97
C ILE A 54 114.49 13.19 -41.27
N GLY A 55 113.66 12.35 -41.89
CA GLY A 55 114.00 11.70 -43.15
C GLY A 55 114.12 12.66 -44.33
N SER A 56 113.25 13.66 -44.44
CA SER A 56 113.33 14.71 -45.46
C SER A 56 114.48 15.68 -45.18
N GLY A 57 114.71 16.05 -43.92
CA GLY A 57 115.82 16.91 -43.50
C GLY A 57 117.17 16.29 -43.86
N LEU A 58 117.33 14.98 -43.62
CA LEU A 58 118.53 14.23 -44.00
C LEU A 58 118.80 14.26 -45.51
N VAL A 59 117.75 14.16 -46.34
CA VAL A 59 117.89 14.24 -47.80
C VAL A 59 118.43 15.59 -48.21
N THR A 60 117.86 16.65 -47.66
CA THR A 60 118.27 18.02 -47.96
C THR A 60 119.69 18.28 -47.48
N SER A 61 120.02 17.93 -46.24
CA SER A 61 121.32 18.21 -45.63
C SER A 61 122.47 17.47 -46.33
N VAL A 62 122.31 16.17 -46.65
CA VAL A 62 123.35 15.39 -47.35
C VAL A 62 123.56 15.92 -48.77
N LEU A 63 122.50 16.35 -49.46
CA LEU A 63 122.62 16.96 -50.79
C LEU A 63 123.29 18.33 -50.74
N GLU A 64 122.98 19.14 -49.72
CA GLU A 64 123.62 20.43 -49.48
C GLU A 64 125.09 20.28 -49.11
N GLU A 65 125.43 19.27 -48.30
CA GLU A 65 126.81 18.95 -47.96
C GLU A 65 127.63 18.55 -49.18
N ILE A 66 127.14 17.61 -50.00
CA ILE A 66 127.84 17.22 -51.24
C ILE A 66 128.02 18.44 -52.15
N ARG A 67 127.00 19.29 -52.27
CA ARG A 67 127.09 20.53 -53.06
C ARG A 67 128.11 21.51 -52.49
N ALA A 68 128.13 21.72 -51.18
CA ALA A 68 129.09 22.59 -50.50
C ALA A 68 130.53 22.05 -50.65
N ALA A 69 130.70 20.73 -50.56
CA ALA A 69 131.96 20.05 -50.77
C ALA A 69 132.50 20.26 -52.19
N GLU A 70 131.62 20.16 -53.21
CA GLU A 70 131.97 20.43 -54.61
C GLU A 70 132.22 21.93 -54.87
N GLN A 71 131.45 22.82 -54.25
CA GLN A 71 131.64 24.27 -54.37
C GLN A 71 132.99 24.72 -53.80
N TYR A 72 133.43 24.14 -52.68
CA TYR A 72 134.75 24.40 -52.11
C TYR A 72 135.89 24.10 -53.09
N LEU A 73 135.78 22.99 -53.83
CA LEU A 73 136.78 22.57 -54.80
C LEU A 73 136.85 23.50 -56.03
N ALA A 74 135.71 24.10 -56.39
CA ALA A 74 135.62 25.04 -57.50
C ALA A 74 136.12 26.45 -57.12
N THR A 75 135.75 26.92 -55.93
CA THR A 75 136.12 28.23 -55.38
C THR A 75 136.58 28.09 -53.93
N PRO A 76 137.88 27.81 -53.70
CA PRO A 76 138.42 27.63 -52.36
C PRO A 76 138.35 28.94 -51.57
N GLY A 77 137.87 28.88 -50.33
CA GLY A 77 137.74 30.05 -49.48
C GLY A 77 137.17 29.74 -48.10
N THR A 78 137.37 30.66 -47.16
CA THR A 78 136.90 30.54 -45.78
C THR A 78 135.37 30.43 -45.68
N ASP A 79 134.64 31.04 -46.61
CA ASP A 79 133.17 30.96 -46.67
C ASP A 79 132.71 29.57 -47.15
N ALA A 80 133.34 29.04 -48.19
CA ALA A 80 133.03 27.71 -48.69
C ALA A 80 133.40 26.61 -47.67
N ARG A 81 134.50 26.79 -46.92
CA ARG A 81 134.91 25.87 -45.85
C ARG A 81 133.84 25.80 -44.77
N ARG A 82 133.41 26.96 -44.29
CA ARG A 82 132.36 27.08 -43.27
C ARG A 82 131.04 26.50 -43.73
N LEU A 83 130.67 26.70 -45.00
CA LEU A 83 129.44 26.13 -45.55
C LEU A 83 129.49 24.60 -45.59
N PHE A 84 130.62 24.01 -46.00
CA PHE A 84 130.81 22.56 -45.97
C PHE A 84 130.80 22.00 -44.55
N ASP A 85 131.60 22.56 -43.64
CA ASP A 85 131.67 22.07 -42.26
C ASP A 85 130.29 22.21 -41.55
N ALA A 86 129.53 23.28 -41.81
CA ALA A 86 128.18 23.46 -41.26
C ALA A 86 127.15 22.49 -41.86
N SER A 87 127.19 22.23 -43.16
CA SER A 87 126.28 21.28 -43.82
C SER A 87 126.61 19.82 -43.45
N ALA A 88 127.88 19.49 -43.24
CA ALA A 88 128.32 18.21 -42.71
C ALA A 88 127.85 17.98 -41.26
N GLU A 89 127.96 19.01 -40.41
CA GLU A 89 127.44 18.95 -39.04
C GLU A 89 125.91 18.77 -39.03
N GLU A 90 125.18 19.50 -39.88
CA GLU A 90 123.74 19.38 -40.01
C GLU A 90 123.31 17.99 -40.52
N ALA A 91 124.01 17.45 -41.53
CA ALA A 91 123.75 16.11 -42.04
C ALA A 91 124.02 15.02 -40.99
N PHE A 92 125.13 15.13 -40.27
CA PHE A 92 125.46 14.22 -39.17
C PHE A 92 124.40 14.25 -38.06
N ASP A 93 123.87 15.44 -37.72
CA ASP A 93 122.81 15.58 -36.73
C ASP A 93 121.50 14.93 -37.18
N TYR A 94 121.12 15.08 -38.45
CA TYR A 94 119.97 14.37 -39.01
C TYR A 94 120.17 12.84 -39.02
N GLU A 95 121.36 12.34 -39.36
CA GLU A 95 121.68 10.91 -39.29
C GLU A 95 121.58 10.37 -37.86
N ARG A 96 122.10 11.11 -36.89
CA ARG A 96 122.06 10.74 -35.47
C ARG A 96 120.63 10.70 -34.97
N ARG A 97 119.83 11.72 -35.30
CA ARG A 97 118.39 11.78 -34.95
C ARG A 97 117.62 10.64 -35.63
N LEU A 98 117.94 10.32 -36.88
CA LEU A 98 117.32 9.23 -37.61
C LEU A 98 117.66 7.87 -37.00
N ALA A 99 118.93 7.64 -36.65
CA ALA A 99 119.37 6.42 -35.99
C ALA A 99 118.79 6.26 -34.57
N ALA A 100 118.48 7.37 -33.89
CA ALA A 100 117.86 7.41 -32.58
C ALA A 100 116.33 7.19 -32.61
N LEU A 101 115.70 7.16 -33.79
CA LEU A 101 114.26 6.91 -33.89
C LEU A 101 113.89 5.49 -33.43
N GLY A 102 112.98 5.40 -32.48
CA GLY A 102 112.33 4.16 -32.08
C GLY A 102 111.42 3.62 -33.18
N GLY A 103 111.31 2.30 -33.30
CA GLY A 103 110.36 1.65 -34.24
C GLY A 103 110.88 1.43 -35.66
N LEU A 104 112.15 1.71 -35.94
CA LEU A 104 112.76 1.36 -37.24
C LEU A 104 112.84 -0.16 -37.43
N VAL A 105 112.31 -0.63 -38.56
CA VAL A 105 112.41 -2.03 -39.01
C VAL A 105 113.88 -2.37 -39.29
N VAL A 106 114.25 -3.65 -39.15
CA VAL A 106 115.62 -4.14 -39.35
C VAL A 106 116.22 -3.66 -40.68
N GLU A 107 115.43 -3.66 -41.75
CA GLU A 107 115.85 -3.19 -43.08
C GLU A 107 116.22 -1.69 -43.11
N ASP A 108 115.44 -0.82 -42.44
CA ASP A 108 115.74 0.61 -42.39
C ASP A 108 116.97 0.89 -41.52
N ARG A 109 117.15 0.13 -40.42
CA ARG A 109 118.37 0.22 -39.60
C ARG A 109 119.62 -0.16 -40.38
N LEU A 110 119.54 -1.21 -41.21
CA LEU A 110 120.62 -1.62 -42.10
C LEU A 110 120.91 -0.55 -43.15
N ALA A 111 119.87 0.04 -43.75
CA ALA A 111 120.02 1.14 -44.70
C ALA A 111 120.68 2.37 -44.07
N ILE A 112 120.28 2.75 -42.85
CA ILE A 112 120.87 3.87 -42.11
C ILE A 112 122.33 3.61 -41.76
N ASN A 113 122.69 2.39 -41.32
CA ASN A 113 124.08 2.07 -41.03
C ASN A 113 124.95 2.09 -42.30
N ARG A 114 124.44 1.60 -43.43
CA ARG A 114 125.14 1.66 -44.71
C ARG A 114 125.31 3.10 -45.19
N LEU A 115 124.27 3.92 -45.03
CA LEU A 115 124.26 5.35 -45.30
C LEU A 115 125.36 6.05 -44.47
N ARG A 116 125.40 5.86 -43.15
CA ARG A 116 126.42 6.43 -42.27
C ARG A 116 127.85 6.05 -42.67
N HIS A 117 128.06 4.78 -43.02
CA HIS A 117 129.39 4.31 -43.42
C HIS A 117 129.85 4.93 -44.75
N LEU A 118 128.94 4.96 -45.72
CA LEU A 118 129.19 5.56 -47.03
C LEU A 118 129.43 7.06 -46.90
N HIS A 119 128.63 7.73 -46.06
CA HIS A 119 128.74 9.15 -45.78
C HIS A 119 130.08 9.52 -45.14
N ALA A 120 130.48 8.84 -44.06
CA ALA A 120 131.79 9.07 -43.42
C ALA A 120 132.97 8.84 -44.38
N THR A 121 132.85 7.88 -45.29
CA THR A 121 133.86 7.63 -46.34
C THR A 121 133.93 8.80 -47.32
N ILE A 122 132.78 9.30 -47.76
CA ILE A 122 132.66 10.43 -48.68
C ILE A 122 133.22 11.70 -48.04
N GLU A 123 132.82 12.01 -46.80
CA GLU A 123 133.28 13.15 -46.02
C GLU A 123 134.81 13.15 -45.87
N THR A 124 135.39 11.99 -45.51
CA THR A 124 136.85 11.84 -45.37
C THR A 124 137.58 12.14 -46.68
N GLU A 125 137.08 11.63 -47.80
CA GLU A 125 137.71 11.85 -49.10
C GLU A 125 137.53 13.29 -49.61
N TYR A 126 136.38 13.93 -49.34
CA TYR A 126 136.20 15.36 -49.62
C TYR A 126 137.12 16.22 -48.74
N ALA A 127 137.30 15.89 -47.46
CA ALA A 127 138.23 16.58 -46.57
C ALA A 127 139.69 16.46 -47.06
N ILE A 128 140.11 15.28 -47.53
CA ILE A 128 141.43 15.08 -48.15
C ILE A 128 141.54 15.90 -49.45
N ALA A 129 140.50 15.92 -50.29
CA ALA A 129 140.49 16.69 -51.52
C ALA A 129 140.55 18.20 -51.26
N HIS A 130 139.88 18.70 -50.22
CA HIS A 130 139.97 20.09 -49.76
C HIS A 130 141.39 20.41 -49.32
N ALA A 131 142.01 19.58 -48.47
CA ALA A 131 143.39 19.78 -48.03
C ALA A 131 144.40 19.78 -49.19
N LEU A 132 144.21 18.90 -50.20
CA LEU A 132 145.02 18.90 -51.42
C LEU A 132 144.83 20.17 -52.26
N THR A 133 143.61 20.70 -52.28
CA THR A 133 143.29 21.97 -52.96
C THR A 133 143.95 23.15 -52.27
N ASP A 134 143.93 23.18 -50.93
CA ASP A 134 144.61 24.20 -50.13
C ASP A 134 146.13 24.17 -50.30
N LEU A 135 146.71 22.99 -50.55
CA LEU A 135 148.13 22.80 -50.87
C LEU A 135 148.49 23.09 -52.35
N GLY A 136 147.54 23.56 -53.16
CA GLY A 136 147.74 23.88 -54.58
C GLY A 136 147.82 22.66 -55.52
N ARG A 137 147.51 21.44 -55.04
CA ARG A 137 147.58 20.17 -55.79
C ARG A 137 146.23 19.81 -56.42
N GLN A 138 145.72 20.71 -57.27
CA GLN A 138 144.33 20.65 -57.74
C GLN A 138 144.00 19.42 -58.62
N ALA A 139 144.96 18.94 -59.43
CA ALA A 139 144.77 17.73 -60.24
C ALA A 139 144.54 16.47 -59.38
N GLU A 140 145.21 16.37 -58.23
CA GLU A 140 145.08 15.25 -57.30
C GLU A 140 143.79 15.32 -56.49
N ALA A 141 143.37 16.54 -56.10
CA ALA A 141 142.07 16.78 -55.47
C ALA A 141 140.91 16.36 -56.38
N VAL A 142 140.95 16.73 -57.68
CA VAL A 142 139.93 16.35 -58.66
C VAL A 142 139.90 14.84 -58.91
N ALA A 143 141.06 14.17 -58.92
CA ALA A 143 141.13 12.71 -59.06
C ALA A 143 140.49 11.98 -57.87
N ARG A 144 140.74 12.46 -56.64
CA ARG A 144 140.12 11.93 -55.41
C ARG A 144 138.61 12.08 -55.41
N VAL A 145 138.10 13.25 -55.77
CA VAL A 145 136.65 13.50 -55.82
C VAL A 145 135.99 12.67 -56.92
N SER A 146 136.64 12.55 -58.08
CA SER A 146 136.14 11.72 -59.19
C SER A 146 136.03 10.24 -58.81
N ALA A 147 136.93 9.73 -57.96
CA ALA A 147 136.86 8.35 -57.46
C ALA A 147 135.67 8.11 -56.51
N VAL A 148 135.18 9.16 -55.84
CA VAL A 148 134.13 9.08 -54.81
C VAL A 148 132.74 9.46 -55.35
N ARG A 149 132.65 10.10 -56.52
CA ARG A 149 131.39 10.35 -57.23
C ARG A 149 130.41 9.16 -57.29
N PRO A 150 130.81 7.91 -57.62
CA PRO A 150 129.88 6.78 -57.59
C PRO A 150 129.33 6.49 -56.19
N GLN A 151 130.14 6.65 -55.15
CA GLN A 151 129.71 6.51 -53.76
C GLN A 151 128.74 7.63 -53.36
N ALA A 152 128.99 8.88 -53.77
CA ALA A 152 128.08 10.01 -53.54
C ALA A 152 126.72 9.84 -54.24
N ALA A 153 126.72 9.26 -55.45
CA ALA A 153 125.49 8.91 -56.17
C ALA A 153 124.72 7.77 -55.47
N GLU A 154 125.43 6.76 -54.94
CA GLU A 154 124.82 5.68 -54.14
C GLU A 154 124.24 6.21 -52.83
N LEU A 155 124.94 7.12 -52.13
CA LEU A 155 124.46 7.77 -50.92
C LEU A 155 123.16 8.53 -51.19
N THR A 156 123.15 9.38 -52.22
CA THR A 156 121.96 10.14 -52.63
C THR A 156 120.78 9.22 -52.95
N ARG A 157 121.04 8.07 -53.60
CA ARG A 157 120.00 7.07 -53.88
C ARG A 157 119.47 6.43 -52.61
N LEU A 158 120.34 6.00 -51.70
CA LEU A 158 119.95 5.38 -50.43
C LEU A 158 119.11 6.31 -49.57
N VAL A 159 119.51 7.58 -49.47
CA VAL A 159 118.81 8.63 -48.73
C VAL A 159 117.41 8.87 -49.34
N ARG A 160 117.29 8.93 -50.67
CA ARG A 160 116.00 9.08 -51.38
C ARG A 160 115.10 7.85 -51.23
N ASP A 161 115.65 6.64 -51.33
CA ASP A 161 114.89 5.39 -51.15
C ASP A 161 114.38 5.27 -49.71
N LEU A 162 115.19 5.66 -48.72
CA LEU A 162 114.79 5.69 -47.32
C LEU A 162 113.65 6.71 -47.08
N SER A 163 113.75 7.92 -47.65
CA SER A 163 112.69 8.93 -47.59
C SER A 163 111.38 8.44 -48.23
N ARG A 164 111.44 7.77 -49.39
CA ARG A 164 110.27 7.14 -50.03
C ARG A 164 109.62 6.07 -49.16
N ARG A 165 110.42 5.16 -48.58
CA ARG A 165 109.90 4.13 -47.65
C ARG A 165 109.25 4.74 -46.42
N GLN A 166 109.77 5.85 -45.90
CA GLN A 166 109.15 6.56 -44.78
C GLN A 166 107.82 7.21 -45.18
N ALA A 167 107.73 7.79 -46.39
CA ALA A 167 106.48 8.35 -46.91
C ALA A 167 105.40 7.27 -47.12
N ASP A 168 105.76 6.10 -47.65
CA ASP A 168 104.83 4.97 -47.84
C ASP A 168 104.33 4.38 -46.51
N LYS A 169 105.16 4.40 -45.47
CA LYS A 169 104.73 4.01 -44.12
C LYS A 169 103.72 5.00 -43.54
N ALA A 170 103.90 6.29 -43.82
CA ALA A 170 102.98 7.33 -43.37
C ALA A 170 101.60 7.21 -44.02
N THR A 171 101.54 6.91 -45.31
CA THR A 171 100.27 6.69 -46.01
C THR A 171 99.56 5.42 -45.50
N GLN A 172 100.26 4.31 -45.32
CA GLN A 172 99.69 3.08 -44.77
C GLN A 172 99.16 3.24 -43.33
N ALA A 173 99.87 3.99 -42.48
CA ALA A 173 99.42 4.26 -41.13
C ALA A 173 98.15 5.12 -41.12
N ALA A 174 98.06 6.12 -42.01
CA ALA A 174 96.85 6.94 -42.17
C ALA A 174 95.64 6.11 -42.65
N GLU A 175 95.84 5.20 -43.60
CA GLU A 175 94.78 4.29 -44.08
C GLU A 175 94.27 3.34 -42.99
N ARG A 176 95.17 2.78 -42.17
CA ARG A 176 94.80 1.93 -41.03
C ARG A 176 93.97 2.68 -40.00
N LEU A 177 94.37 3.90 -39.65
CA LEU A 177 93.62 4.75 -38.72
C LEU A 177 92.22 5.11 -39.25
N ALA A 178 92.10 5.32 -40.57
CA ALA A 178 90.81 5.57 -41.22
C ALA A 178 89.91 4.32 -41.22
N ALA A 179 90.45 3.13 -41.49
CA ALA A 179 89.68 1.89 -41.44
C ALA A 179 89.18 1.58 -40.01
N ASP A 180 90.03 1.80 -39.01
CA ASP A 180 89.70 1.60 -37.59
C ASP A 180 88.61 2.55 -37.08
N SER A 181 88.55 3.78 -37.60
CA SER A 181 87.51 4.74 -37.21
C SER A 181 86.13 4.33 -37.76
N ILE A 182 86.07 3.84 -39.01
CA ILE A 182 84.84 3.38 -39.66
C ILE A 182 84.25 2.14 -38.95
N ASP A 183 85.07 1.14 -38.59
CA ASP A 183 84.57 -0.05 -37.89
C ASP A 183 83.99 0.28 -36.50
N ARG A 184 84.62 1.23 -35.80
CA ARG A 184 84.14 1.72 -34.49
C ARG A 184 82.84 2.50 -34.62
N GLU A 185 82.71 3.33 -35.65
CA GLU A 185 81.46 4.04 -35.95
C GLU A 185 80.33 3.06 -36.23
N ARG A 186 80.57 2.02 -37.04
CA ARG A 186 79.59 0.97 -37.34
C ARG A 186 79.11 0.26 -36.06
N LYS A 187 80.01 -0.09 -35.14
CA LYS A 187 79.67 -0.73 -33.86
C LYS A 187 78.77 0.16 -32.99
N LEU A 188 79.02 1.47 -32.96
CA LEU A 188 78.16 2.43 -32.25
C LEU A 188 76.77 2.52 -32.89
N TRP A 189 76.68 2.57 -34.21
CA TRP A 189 75.39 2.58 -34.91
C TRP A 189 74.57 1.31 -34.65
N VAL A 190 75.20 0.14 -34.67
CA VAL A 190 74.51 -1.14 -34.34
C VAL A 190 73.95 -1.11 -32.92
N LEU A 191 74.70 -0.59 -31.95
CA LEU A 191 74.24 -0.44 -30.56
C LEU A 191 73.05 0.53 -30.45
N VAL A 192 73.09 1.65 -31.16
CA VAL A 192 71.98 2.64 -31.17
C VAL A 192 70.72 2.04 -31.80
N VAL A 193 70.82 1.38 -32.95
CA VAL A 193 69.67 0.79 -33.66
C VAL A 193 69.04 -0.33 -32.84
N SER A 194 69.83 -1.19 -32.21
CA SER A 194 69.32 -2.27 -31.36
C SER A 194 68.57 -1.74 -30.13
N LEU A 195 69.06 -0.67 -29.50
CA LEU A 195 68.35 0.03 -28.43
C LEU A 195 67.00 0.62 -28.87
N LEU A 196 66.96 1.23 -30.06
CA LEU A 196 65.72 1.76 -30.63
C LEU A 196 64.70 0.65 -30.92
N LEU A 197 65.13 -0.49 -31.46
CA LEU A 197 64.27 -1.64 -31.71
C LEU A 197 63.69 -2.21 -30.41
N VAL A 198 64.51 -2.41 -29.38
CA VAL A 198 64.03 -2.88 -28.07
C VAL A 198 63.02 -1.89 -27.48
N GLY A 199 63.30 -0.59 -27.57
CA GLY A 199 62.36 0.47 -27.15
C GLY A 199 61.03 0.41 -27.90
N PHE A 200 61.06 0.22 -29.22
CA PHE A 200 59.86 0.10 -30.06
C PHE A 200 59.01 -1.11 -29.66
N PHE A 201 59.61 -2.30 -29.54
CA PHE A 201 58.87 -3.51 -29.17
C PHE A 201 58.28 -3.42 -27.76
N LEU A 202 59.03 -2.88 -26.80
CA LEU A 202 58.57 -2.72 -25.42
C LEU A 202 57.43 -1.70 -25.31
N SER A 203 57.51 -0.60 -26.07
CA SER A 203 56.44 0.39 -26.20
C SER A 203 55.17 -0.25 -26.79
N ARG A 204 55.31 -0.98 -27.90
CA ARG A 204 54.17 -1.61 -28.57
C ARG A 204 53.48 -2.67 -27.69
N TYR A 205 54.27 -3.46 -26.94
CA TYR A 205 53.77 -4.42 -25.96
C TYR A 205 53.00 -3.73 -24.82
N THR A 206 53.55 -2.65 -24.28
CA THR A 206 52.90 -1.87 -23.21
C THR A 206 51.59 -1.26 -23.71
N LEU A 207 51.58 -0.69 -24.92
CA LEU A 207 50.39 -0.05 -25.51
C LEU A 207 49.23 -1.04 -25.70
N GLN A 208 49.51 -2.24 -26.22
CA GLN A 208 48.49 -3.29 -26.38
C GLN A 208 47.91 -3.75 -25.04
N SER A 209 48.74 -3.82 -24.00
CA SER A 209 48.29 -4.21 -22.66
C SER A 209 47.42 -3.16 -21.96
N VAL A 210 47.37 -1.93 -22.49
CA VAL A 210 46.55 -0.84 -21.98
C VAL A 210 45.27 -0.66 -22.79
N GLN A 211 45.39 -0.49 -24.11
CA GLN A 211 44.25 -0.13 -24.97
C GLN A 211 43.14 -1.20 -24.98
N GLY A 212 43.49 -2.48 -25.05
CA GLY A 212 42.50 -3.57 -25.11
C GLY A 212 41.66 -3.69 -23.84
N PRO A 213 42.27 -3.84 -22.64
CA PRO A 213 41.53 -3.86 -21.38
C PRO A 213 40.72 -2.57 -21.12
N LEU A 214 41.29 -1.40 -21.41
CA LEU A 214 40.62 -0.13 -21.21
C LEU A 214 39.36 -0.02 -22.07
N GLY A 215 39.43 -0.39 -23.35
CA GLY A 215 38.28 -0.39 -24.24
C GLY A 215 37.14 -1.29 -23.72
N ARG A 216 37.46 -2.49 -23.23
CA ARG A 216 36.45 -3.39 -22.63
C ARG A 216 35.79 -2.81 -21.38
N LEU A 217 36.55 -2.12 -20.53
CA LEU A 217 36.01 -1.46 -19.33
C LEU A 217 35.11 -0.27 -19.70
N VAL A 218 35.49 0.51 -20.71
CA VAL A 218 34.65 1.61 -21.22
C VAL A 218 33.35 1.06 -21.81
N THR A 219 33.40 0.05 -22.67
CA THR A 219 32.19 -0.58 -23.22
C THR A 219 31.30 -1.19 -22.12
N ALA A 220 31.90 -1.76 -21.07
CA ALA A 220 31.13 -2.23 -19.92
C ALA A 220 30.43 -1.09 -19.17
N ALA A 221 31.11 0.06 -19.00
CA ALA A 221 30.54 1.24 -18.35
C ALA A 221 29.39 1.84 -19.17
N GLU A 222 29.56 1.94 -20.49
CA GLU A 222 28.50 2.39 -21.40
C GLU A 222 27.29 1.45 -21.37
N ARG A 223 27.52 0.13 -21.36
CA ARG A 223 26.43 -0.85 -21.23
C ARG A 223 25.67 -0.69 -19.92
N PHE A 224 26.37 -0.47 -18.81
CA PHE A 224 25.72 -0.21 -17.53
C PHE A 224 24.91 1.10 -17.56
N GLY A 225 25.44 2.15 -18.20
CA GLY A 225 24.72 3.40 -18.43
C GLY A 225 23.47 3.24 -19.31
N GLY A 226 23.50 2.28 -20.24
CA GLY A 226 22.34 1.88 -21.06
C GLY A 226 21.38 0.90 -20.38
N GLY A 227 21.61 0.52 -19.12
CA GLY A 227 20.74 -0.39 -18.35
C GLY A 227 21.05 -1.89 -18.50
N ASP A 228 22.05 -2.27 -19.30
CA ASP A 228 22.50 -3.67 -19.41
C ASP A 228 23.51 -4.01 -18.31
N LEU A 229 22.99 -4.49 -17.18
CA LEU A 229 23.77 -4.82 -15.97
C LEU A 229 24.34 -6.25 -15.95
N ARG A 230 24.43 -6.94 -17.10
CA ARG A 230 24.99 -8.29 -17.18
C ARG A 230 26.47 -8.30 -16.74
N PRO A 231 26.97 -9.41 -16.17
CA PRO A 231 28.35 -9.50 -15.69
C PRO A 231 29.38 -9.14 -16.76
N VAL A 232 30.44 -8.45 -16.34
CA VAL A 232 31.54 -8.04 -17.22
C VAL A 232 32.54 -9.19 -17.32
N THR A 233 32.80 -9.70 -18.52
CA THR A 233 33.80 -10.75 -18.72
C THR A 233 35.21 -10.18 -18.58
N THR A 234 35.87 -10.52 -17.48
CA THR A 234 37.26 -10.13 -17.23
C THR A 234 38.20 -11.13 -17.87
N GLY A 235 38.66 -10.82 -19.09
CA GLY A 235 39.78 -11.59 -19.68
C GLY A 235 41.11 -11.25 -18.99
N GLU A 236 42.24 -11.63 -19.60
CA GLU A 236 43.54 -11.25 -19.05
C GLU A 236 43.72 -9.73 -19.05
N MET A 237 44.11 -9.19 -17.89
CA MET A 237 44.34 -7.77 -17.66
C MET A 237 45.46 -7.54 -16.65
N PRO A 238 46.20 -6.41 -16.78
CA PRO A 238 47.06 -5.90 -15.73
C PRO A 238 46.29 -5.73 -14.41
N ARG A 239 47.02 -5.80 -13.29
CA ARG A 239 46.43 -5.77 -11.94
C ARG A 239 45.53 -4.54 -11.71
N GLU A 240 45.94 -3.37 -12.17
CA GLU A 240 45.22 -2.11 -11.97
C GLU A 240 43.83 -2.13 -12.64
N PHE A 241 43.74 -2.65 -13.87
CA PHE A 241 42.46 -2.76 -14.57
C PHE A 241 41.59 -3.90 -14.04
N ARG A 242 42.18 -4.97 -13.52
CA ARG A 242 41.44 -6.04 -12.84
C ARG A 242 40.71 -5.52 -11.60
N LEU A 243 41.40 -4.70 -10.79
CA LEU A 243 40.81 -4.08 -9.61
C LEU A 243 39.63 -3.17 -9.99
N LEU A 244 39.77 -2.40 -11.08
CA LEU A 244 38.70 -1.57 -11.62
C LEU A 244 37.52 -2.41 -12.12
N ALA A 245 37.79 -3.51 -12.83
CA ALA A 245 36.77 -4.43 -13.31
C ALA A 245 35.96 -5.06 -12.16
N GLU A 246 36.64 -5.48 -11.09
CA GLU A 246 35.98 -6.02 -9.88
C GLU A 246 35.12 -4.96 -9.18
N ALA A 247 35.59 -3.71 -9.10
CA ALA A 247 34.82 -2.61 -8.53
C ALA A 247 33.56 -2.32 -9.37
N MET A 248 33.71 -2.30 -10.70
CA MET A 248 32.58 -2.18 -11.61
C MET A 248 31.59 -3.34 -11.47
N GLN A 249 32.07 -4.58 -11.34
CA GLN A 249 31.19 -5.72 -11.17
C GLN A 249 30.38 -5.64 -9.87
N ARG A 250 31.01 -5.25 -8.75
CA ARG A 250 30.29 -4.97 -7.49
C ARG A 250 29.23 -3.87 -7.64
N MET A 251 29.53 -2.83 -8.42
CA MET A 251 28.55 -1.79 -8.74
C MET A 251 27.38 -2.34 -9.55
N GLY A 252 27.66 -3.15 -10.58
CA GLY A 252 26.63 -3.80 -11.40
C GLY A 252 25.73 -4.74 -10.59
N ASP A 253 26.30 -5.52 -9.68
CA ASP A 253 25.54 -6.41 -8.79
C ASP A 253 24.62 -5.63 -7.85
N ARG A 254 25.10 -4.52 -7.26
CA ARG A 254 24.28 -3.64 -6.42
C ARG A 254 23.15 -2.97 -7.20
N LEU A 255 23.44 -2.47 -8.41
CA LEU A 255 22.41 -1.90 -9.28
C LEU A 255 21.36 -2.94 -9.66
N ARG A 256 21.78 -4.18 -9.95
CA ARG A 256 20.85 -5.30 -10.24
C ARG A 256 19.91 -5.57 -9.07
N HIS A 257 20.45 -5.56 -7.85
CA HIS A 257 19.65 -5.73 -6.63
C HIS A 257 18.63 -4.60 -6.47
N ILE A 258 19.06 -3.34 -6.60
CA ILE A 258 18.16 -2.17 -6.50
C ILE A 258 17.06 -2.24 -7.54
N VAL A 259 17.38 -2.56 -8.80
CA VAL A 259 16.39 -2.71 -9.86
C VAL A 259 15.42 -3.85 -9.55
N GLY A 260 15.92 -4.98 -9.03
CA GLY A 260 15.07 -6.09 -8.57
C GLY A 260 14.11 -5.69 -7.45
N ASP A 261 14.59 -4.95 -6.45
CA ASP A 261 13.77 -4.45 -5.35
C ASP A 261 12.70 -3.47 -5.86
N VAL A 262 13.06 -2.57 -6.78
CA VAL A 262 12.11 -1.61 -7.40
C VAL A 262 11.03 -2.34 -8.21
N ILE A 263 11.38 -3.38 -8.97
CA ILE A 263 10.41 -4.19 -9.71
C ILE A 263 9.47 -4.91 -8.73
N GLY A 264 10.02 -5.57 -7.70
CA GLY A 264 9.23 -6.28 -6.71
C GLY A 264 8.33 -5.38 -5.86
N GLU A 265 8.72 -4.13 -5.61
CA GLU A 265 7.87 -3.13 -4.97
C GLU A 265 6.80 -2.61 -5.93
N SER A 266 7.13 -2.42 -7.21
CA SER A 266 6.17 -2.01 -8.24
C SER A 266 5.07 -3.05 -8.44
N ASP A 267 5.41 -4.34 -8.44
CA ASP A 267 4.44 -5.45 -8.49
C ASP A 267 3.53 -5.47 -7.26
N ARG A 268 4.07 -5.18 -6.06
CA ARG A 268 3.28 -5.07 -4.82
C ARG A 268 2.33 -3.87 -4.84
N ILE A 269 2.77 -2.73 -5.40
CA ILE A 269 1.92 -1.56 -5.61
C ILE A 269 0.80 -1.89 -6.61
N ALA A 270 1.11 -2.57 -7.72
CA ALA A 270 0.12 -2.99 -8.69
C ALA A 270 -0.93 -3.95 -8.08
N GLY A 271 -0.50 -4.90 -7.25
CA GLY A 271 -1.39 -5.79 -6.50
C GLY A 271 -2.29 -5.01 -5.54
N SER A 272 -1.70 -4.14 -4.71
CA SER A 272 -2.46 -3.28 -3.78
C SER A 272 -3.47 -2.38 -4.49
N ALA A 273 -3.14 -1.85 -5.67
CA ALA A 273 -4.06 -1.06 -6.48
C ALA A 273 -5.24 -1.89 -7.00
N GLY A 274 -4.98 -3.16 -7.38
CA GLY A 274 -6.02 -4.12 -7.74
C GLY A 274 -6.98 -4.40 -6.58
N ASP A 275 -6.44 -4.69 -5.39
CA ASP A 275 -7.22 -4.90 -4.18
C ASP A 275 -8.06 -3.67 -3.81
N LEU A 276 -7.47 -2.46 -3.90
CA LEU A 276 -8.17 -1.21 -3.65
C LEU A 276 -9.32 -0.97 -4.64
N SER A 277 -9.14 -1.34 -5.91
CA SER A 277 -10.20 -1.27 -6.92
C SER A 277 -11.37 -2.20 -6.56
N ALA A 278 -11.08 -3.44 -6.18
CA ALA A 278 -12.10 -4.40 -5.76
C ALA A 278 -12.86 -3.92 -4.51
N VAL A 279 -12.15 -3.39 -3.51
CA VAL A 279 -12.77 -2.79 -2.31
C VAL A 279 -13.65 -1.59 -2.68
N SER A 280 -13.22 -0.75 -3.62
CA SER A 280 -13.99 0.40 -4.08
C SER A 280 -15.28 -0.02 -4.79
N GLU A 281 -15.23 -1.06 -5.63
CA GLU A 281 -16.43 -1.64 -6.26
C GLU A 281 -17.41 -2.21 -5.22
N GLN A 282 -16.90 -2.94 -4.23
CA GLN A 282 -17.73 -3.47 -3.14
C GLN A 282 -18.36 -2.35 -2.30
N LEU A 283 -17.62 -1.26 -2.07
CA LEU A 283 -18.12 -0.09 -1.34
C LEU A 283 -19.23 0.62 -2.13
N ALA A 284 -19.06 0.77 -3.45
CA ALA A 284 -20.09 1.34 -4.31
C ALA A 284 -21.38 0.49 -4.28
N ALA A 285 -21.25 -0.84 -4.36
CA ALA A 285 -22.39 -1.75 -4.24
C ALA A 285 -23.09 -1.63 -2.88
N SER A 286 -22.31 -1.63 -1.79
CA SER A 286 -22.84 -1.45 -0.43
C SER A 286 -23.56 -0.10 -0.27
N SER A 287 -22.99 0.97 -0.82
CA SER A 287 -23.58 2.30 -0.78
C SER A 287 -24.91 2.36 -1.55
N SER A 288 -25.00 1.67 -2.70
CA SER A 288 -26.26 1.52 -3.43
C SER A 288 -27.31 0.78 -2.60
N GLN A 289 -26.94 -0.31 -1.93
CA GLN A 289 -27.87 -1.05 -1.06
C GLN A 289 -28.37 -0.21 0.11
N VAL A 290 -27.49 0.58 0.74
CA VAL A 290 -27.88 1.53 1.80
C VAL A 290 -28.85 2.57 1.25
N SER A 291 -28.60 3.12 0.06
CA SER A 291 -29.52 4.07 -0.56
C SER A 291 -30.91 3.45 -0.80
N THR A 292 -30.99 2.21 -1.27
CA THR A 292 -32.26 1.50 -1.45
C THR A 292 -32.98 1.29 -0.12
N ALA A 293 -32.27 0.83 0.92
CA ALA A 293 -32.85 0.65 2.25
C ALA A 293 -33.39 1.98 2.82
N MET A 294 -32.70 3.10 2.58
CA MET A 294 -33.18 4.42 3.02
C MET A 294 -34.46 4.86 2.31
N VAL A 295 -34.62 4.52 1.03
CA VAL A 295 -35.88 4.76 0.29
C VAL A 295 -37.01 3.92 0.88
N GLU A 296 -36.77 2.64 1.18
CA GLU A 296 -37.76 1.76 1.82
C GLU A 296 -38.16 2.26 3.21
N ILE A 297 -37.20 2.69 4.03
CA ILE A 297 -37.46 3.30 5.35
C ILE A 297 -38.31 4.56 5.21
N SER A 298 -38.00 5.43 4.25
CA SER A 298 -38.78 6.64 4.00
C SER A 298 -40.22 6.30 3.61
N SER A 299 -40.41 5.32 2.73
CA SER A 299 -41.73 4.83 2.33
C SER A 299 -42.51 4.25 3.52
N GLY A 300 -41.87 3.41 4.33
CA GLY A 300 -42.48 2.86 5.54
C GLY A 300 -42.86 3.94 6.56
N ALA A 301 -42.06 5.01 6.67
CA ALA A 301 -42.38 6.15 7.52
C ALA A 301 -43.58 6.97 6.99
N ASP A 302 -43.75 7.09 5.67
CA ASP A 302 -44.94 7.70 5.05
C ASP A 302 -46.20 6.86 5.31
N GLU A 303 -46.12 5.53 5.16
CA GLU A 303 -47.21 4.60 5.49
C GLU A 303 -47.59 4.66 6.97
N GLN A 304 -46.61 4.70 7.86
CA GLN A 304 -46.85 4.83 9.29
C GLN A 304 -47.53 6.18 9.62
N ARG A 305 -47.13 7.27 8.98
CA ARG A 305 -47.81 8.57 9.13
C ARG A 305 -49.26 8.51 8.68
N ALA A 306 -49.57 7.85 7.56
CA ALA A 306 -50.94 7.66 7.09
C ALA A 306 -51.78 6.80 8.06
N ALA A 307 -51.20 5.73 8.59
CA ALA A 307 -51.85 4.87 9.59
C ALA A 307 -52.16 5.62 10.89
N LEU A 308 -51.21 6.44 11.38
CA LEU A 308 -51.42 7.31 12.54
C LEU A 308 -52.53 8.34 12.29
N GLY A 309 -52.59 8.92 11.09
CA GLY A 309 -53.68 9.81 10.70
C GLY A 309 -55.05 9.12 10.79
N SER A 310 -55.17 7.91 10.24
CA SER A 310 -56.39 7.11 10.29
C SER A 310 -56.78 6.71 11.72
N MET A 311 -55.79 6.37 12.55
CA MET A 311 -56.00 6.09 13.97
C MET A 311 -56.50 7.32 14.73
N GLY A 312 -55.99 8.51 14.40
CA GLY A 312 -56.50 9.77 14.94
C GLY A 312 -57.97 9.99 14.61
N THR A 313 -58.40 9.72 13.37
CA THR A 313 -59.82 9.76 12.99
C THR A 313 -60.64 8.75 13.78
N GLY A 314 -60.18 7.50 13.91
CA GLY A 314 -60.88 6.47 14.67
C GLY A 314 -61.03 6.80 16.16
N ILE A 315 -60.03 7.45 16.76
CA ILE A 315 -60.12 7.96 18.14
C ILE A 315 -61.18 9.05 18.27
N GLU A 316 -61.29 9.96 17.29
CA GLU A 316 -62.30 11.01 17.32
C GLU A 316 -63.73 10.46 17.15
N GLU A 317 -63.91 9.46 16.29
CA GLU A 317 -65.18 8.73 16.16
C GLU A 317 -65.53 7.99 17.45
N LEU A 318 -64.56 7.33 18.09
CA LEU A 318 -64.75 6.66 19.37
C LEU A 318 -65.12 7.68 20.46
N ARG A 319 -64.45 8.83 20.51
CA ARG A 319 -64.77 9.92 21.45
C ARG A 319 -66.22 10.38 21.27
N LYS A 320 -66.67 10.57 20.03
CA LYS A 320 -68.06 10.94 19.72
C LYS A 320 -69.03 9.84 20.16
N ALA A 321 -68.77 8.58 19.84
CA ALA A 321 -69.62 7.46 20.23
C ALA A 321 -69.71 7.31 21.76
N THR A 322 -68.60 7.49 22.49
CA THR A 322 -68.62 7.47 23.96
C THR A 322 -69.43 8.62 24.56
N ALA A 323 -69.37 9.81 23.96
CA ALA A 323 -70.20 10.95 24.39
C ALA A 323 -71.70 10.69 24.16
N GLU A 324 -72.06 10.14 22.99
CA GLU A 324 -73.44 9.74 22.67
C GLU A 324 -73.94 8.64 23.62
N MET A 325 -73.08 7.67 23.98
CA MET A 325 -73.40 6.63 24.96
C MET A 325 -73.64 7.20 26.36
N ALA A 326 -72.82 8.17 26.80
CA ALA A 326 -73.01 8.83 28.09
C ALA A 326 -74.34 9.60 28.13
N GLU A 327 -74.69 10.33 27.06
CA GLU A 327 -75.97 11.03 26.95
C GLU A 327 -77.17 10.04 26.93
N ALA A 328 -77.02 8.91 26.24
CA ALA A 328 -78.05 7.86 26.24
C ALA A 328 -78.23 7.23 27.63
N ALA A 329 -77.14 6.98 28.37
CA ALA A 329 -77.18 6.50 29.74
C ALA A 329 -77.84 7.51 30.69
N ASP A 330 -77.55 8.80 30.52
CA ASP A 330 -78.21 9.88 31.28
C ASP A 330 -79.72 9.88 31.09
N ARG A 331 -80.16 9.81 29.83
CA ARG A 331 -81.58 9.72 29.49
C ARG A 331 -82.24 8.45 30.04
N ALA A 332 -81.55 7.31 29.98
CA ALA A 332 -82.06 6.06 30.53
C ALA A 332 -82.24 6.12 32.06
N ALA A 333 -81.28 6.73 32.77
CA ALA A 333 -81.38 6.94 34.22
C ALA A 333 -82.54 7.89 34.58
N GLN A 334 -82.72 8.99 33.84
CA GLN A 334 -83.84 9.91 34.05
C GLN A 334 -85.19 9.21 33.82
N LEU A 335 -85.32 8.46 32.72
CA LEU A 335 -86.54 7.72 32.42
C LEU A 335 -86.80 6.61 33.46
N GLY A 336 -85.75 5.95 33.95
CA GLY A 336 -85.84 5.00 35.06
C GLY A 336 -86.48 5.65 36.30
N GLU A 337 -85.96 6.80 36.72
CA GLU A 337 -86.46 7.54 37.88
C GLU A 337 -87.94 7.96 37.72
N GLU A 338 -88.32 8.38 36.51
CA GLU A 338 -89.72 8.69 36.17
C GLU A 338 -90.62 7.45 36.28
N ILE A 339 -90.19 6.30 35.74
CA ILE A 339 -90.92 5.03 35.84
C ILE A 339 -91.05 4.59 37.31
N ARG A 340 -89.97 4.69 38.10
CA ARG A 340 -89.97 4.36 39.53
C ARG A 340 -91.00 5.18 40.29
N THR A 341 -91.02 6.50 40.04
CA THR A 341 -91.97 7.42 40.66
C THR A 341 -93.41 7.06 40.31
N VAL A 342 -93.69 6.74 39.04
CA VAL A 342 -95.03 6.33 38.59
C VAL A 342 -95.43 4.98 39.18
N ALA A 343 -94.52 4.00 39.22
CA ALA A 343 -94.78 2.67 39.77
C ALA A 343 -95.08 2.73 41.27
N GLU A 344 -94.34 3.54 42.04
CA GLU A 344 -94.57 3.76 43.47
C GLU A 344 -95.94 4.39 43.76
N ARG A 345 -96.32 5.41 42.97
CA ARG A 345 -97.65 6.01 43.07
C ARG A 345 -98.75 4.97 42.82
N HIS A 346 -98.64 4.19 41.76
CA HIS A 346 -99.63 3.14 41.46
C HIS A 346 -99.63 1.99 42.45
N ARG A 347 -98.48 1.68 43.07
CA ARG A 347 -98.41 0.70 44.16
C ARG A 347 -99.22 1.18 45.36
N GLY A 348 -99.15 2.48 45.67
CA GLY A 348 -100.02 3.13 46.66
C GLY A 348 -101.51 3.01 46.30
N ASP A 349 -101.88 3.31 45.04
CA ASP A 349 -103.26 3.19 44.56
C ASP A 349 -103.80 1.75 44.69
N VAL A 350 -103.00 0.75 44.29
CA VAL A 350 -103.36 -0.68 44.38
C VAL A 350 -103.49 -1.13 45.83
N ALA A 351 -102.59 -0.69 46.73
CA ALA A 351 -102.68 -1.00 48.15
C ALA A 351 -103.96 -0.40 48.79
N ALA A 352 -104.31 0.84 48.43
CA ALA A 352 -105.55 1.48 48.87
C ALA A 352 -106.78 0.72 48.36
N ALA A 353 -106.79 0.31 47.08
CA ALA A 353 -107.85 -0.51 46.51
C ALA A 353 -107.97 -1.87 47.20
N GLY A 354 -106.84 -2.52 47.53
CA GLY A 354 -106.80 -3.77 48.29
C GLY A 354 -107.44 -3.63 49.67
N SER A 355 -107.14 -2.55 50.40
CA SER A 355 -107.77 -2.25 51.69
C SER A 355 -109.29 -2.08 51.55
N ALA A 356 -109.75 -1.31 50.56
CA ALA A 356 -111.17 -1.12 50.33
C ALA A 356 -111.91 -2.43 49.98
N LEU A 357 -111.24 -3.37 49.31
CA LEU A 357 -111.81 -4.68 49.00
C LEU A 357 -111.93 -5.58 50.23
N LEU A 358 -111.03 -5.46 51.21
CA LEU A 358 -111.15 -6.15 52.49
C LEU A 358 -112.39 -5.66 53.25
N ASP A 359 -112.63 -4.34 53.26
CA ASP A 359 -113.83 -3.76 53.87
C ASP A 359 -115.10 -4.27 53.17
N VAL A 360 -115.12 -4.28 51.83
CA VAL A 360 -116.26 -4.81 51.05
C VAL A 360 -116.48 -6.30 51.31
N ARG A 361 -115.40 -7.09 51.43
CA ARG A 361 -115.49 -8.51 51.78
C ARG A 361 -116.15 -8.70 53.14
N GLU A 362 -115.77 -7.90 54.13
CA GLU A 362 -116.36 -7.95 55.47
C GLU A 362 -117.85 -7.60 55.43
N VAL A 363 -118.24 -6.56 54.68
CA VAL A 363 -119.64 -6.19 54.47
C VAL A 363 -120.42 -7.35 53.85
N VAL A 364 -119.94 -7.92 52.74
CA VAL A 364 -120.60 -9.05 52.05
C VAL A 364 -120.72 -10.27 52.97
N GLN A 365 -119.69 -10.60 53.74
CA GLN A 365 -119.73 -11.71 54.70
C GLN A 365 -120.74 -11.46 55.83
N THR A 366 -120.79 -10.23 56.35
CA THR A 366 -121.73 -9.83 57.40
C THR A 366 -123.16 -9.88 56.90
N THR A 367 -123.43 -9.34 55.70
CA THR A 367 -124.75 -9.39 55.08
C THR A 367 -125.18 -10.83 54.80
N SER A 368 -124.28 -11.69 54.32
CA SER A 368 -124.58 -13.13 54.12
C SER A 368 -125.02 -13.81 55.41
N LYS A 369 -124.36 -13.51 56.55
CA LYS A 369 -124.76 -14.04 57.87
C LYS A 369 -126.13 -13.51 58.31
N GLN A 370 -126.40 -12.22 58.12
CA GLN A 370 -127.70 -11.61 58.47
C GLN A 370 -128.85 -12.20 57.64
N VAL A 371 -128.65 -12.43 56.35
CA VAL A 371 -129.66 -13.06 55.48
C VAL A 371 -129.91 -14.51 55.88
N ALA A 372 -128.87 -15.28 56.23
CA ALA A 372 -129.03 -16.63 56.74
C ALA A 372 -129.85 -16.68 58.05
N GLN A 373 -129.60 -15.74 58.97
CA GLN A 373 -130.40 -15.59 60.19
C GLN A 373 -131.86 -15.22 59.90
N LEU A 374 -132.10 -14.34 58.92
CA LEU A 374 -133.45 -13.96 58.50
C LEU A 374 -134.21 -15.14 57.86
N ALA A 375 -133.50 -16.03 57.15
CA ALA A 375 -134.06 -17.24 56.59
C ALA A 375 -134.54 -18.22 57.67
N GLU A 376 -133.75 -18.37 58.74
CA GLU A 376 -134.11 -19.17 59.92
C GLU A 376 -135.31 -18.56 60.67
N LEU A 377 -135.32 -17.23 60.86
CA LEU A 377 -136.47 -16.52 61.44
C LEU A 377 -137.75 -16.70 60.60
N SER A 378 -137.64 -16.63 59.27
CA SER A 378 -138.79 -16.81 58.37
C SER A 378 -139.32 -18.25 58.39
N ALA A 379 -138.45 -19.25 58.52
CA ALA A 379 -138.88 -20.64 58.74
C ALA A 379 -139.65 -20.81 60.06
N SER A 380 -139.20 -20.16 61.13
CA SER A 380 -139.91 -20.13 62.41
C SER A 380 -141.29 -19.45 62.31
N ILE A 381 -141.44 -18.42 61.48
CA ILE A 381 -142.75 -17.80 61.20
C ILE A 381 -143.68 -18.79 60.48
N ASP A 382 -143.19 -19.54 59.49
CA ASP A 382 -144.01 -20.56 58.81
C ASP A 382 -144.55 -21.60 59.80
N ASP A 383 -143.72 -22.10 60.72
CA ASP A 383 -144.14 -23.04 61.77
C ASP A 383 -145.26 -22.44 62.66
N PHE A 384 -145.12 -21.16 63.03
CA PHE A 384 -146.14 -20.43 63.79
C PHE A 384 -147.44 -20.24 63.01
N VAL A 385 -147.35 -19.92 61.72
CA VAL A 385 -148.51 -19.72 60.83
C VAL A 385 -149.26 -21.03 60.59
N GLU A 386 -148.55 -22.16 60.46
CA GLU A 386 -149.16 -23.49 60.38
C GLU A 386 -149.90 -23.87 61.67
N LEU A 387 -149.33 -23.54 62.83
CA LEU A 387 -150.01 -23.68 64.11
C LEU A 387 -151.29 -22.82 64.16
N ILE A 388 -151.25 -21.56 63.71
CA ILE A 388 -152.44 -20.69 63.65
C ILE A 388 -153.49 -21.29 62.72
N LYS A 389 -153.12 -21.75 61.51
CA LYS A 389 -154.06 -22.42 60.58
C LYS A 389 -154.76 -23.61 61.23
N ARG A 390 -154.01 -24.44 61.97
CA ARG A 390 -154.56 -25.56 62.73
C ARG A 390 -155.52 -25.09 63.82
N ILE A 391 -155.16 -24.06 64.60
CA ILE A 391 -156.02 -23.49 65.65
C ILE A 391 -157.29 -22.91 65.02
N SER A 392 -157.19 -22.15 63.92
CA SER A 392 -158.33 -21.57 63.21
C SER A 392 -159.24 -22.65 62.63
N SER A 393 -158.70 -23.71 62.02
CA SER A 393 -159.49 -24.84 61.53
C SER A 393 -160.22 -25.58 62.66
N GLN A 394 -159.53 -25.81 63.79
CA GLN A 394 -160.13 -26.41 64.98
C GLN A 394 -161.20 -25.51 65.59
N THR A 395 -160.97 -24.20 65.62
CA THR A 395 -161.92 -23.19 66.14
C THR A 395 -163.14 -23.09 65.23
N ASN A 396 -162.96 -23.13 63.92
CA ASN A 396 -164.04 -23.17 62.93
C ASN A 396 -164.90 -24.43 63.08
N LEU A 397 -164.28 -25.59 63.34
CA LEU A 397 -165.00 -26.84 63.64
C LEU A 397 -165.75 -26.79 64.98
N LEU A 398 -165.14 -26.24 66.02
CA LEU A 398 -165.77 -26.01 67.32
C LEU A 398 -166.98 -25.07 67.21
N ALA A 399 -166.81 -23.97 66.47
CA ALA A 399 -167.85 -22.99 66.19
C ALA A 399 -168.99 -23.57 65.36
N LEU A 400 -168.69 -24.39 64.35
CA LEU A 400 -169.69 -25.11 63.56
C LEU A 400 -170.50 -26.09 64.44
N ASN A 401 -169.83 -26.87 65.29
CA ASN A 401 -170.50 -27.76 66.24
C ASN A 401 -171.38 -26.97 67.23
N ALA A 402 -170.91 -25.82 67.72
CA ALA A 402 -171.68 -24.94 68.59
C ALA A 402 -172.89 -24.31 67.87
N ALA A 403 -172.75 -23.91 66.60
CA ALA A 403 -173.85 -23.38 65.78
C ALA A 403 -174.92 -24.46 65.50
N ILE A 404 -174.50 -25.70 65.25
CA ILE A 404 -175.41 -26.85 65.09
C ILE A 404 -176.20 -27.10 66.39
N GLU A 405 -175.53 -27.13 67.54
CA GLU A 405 -176.20 -27.40 68.83
C GLU A 405 -177.08 -26.22 69.27
N ALA A 406 -176.70 -24.98 68.94
CA ALA A 406 -177.53 -23.79 69.14
C ALA A 406 -178.80 -23.81 68.26
N ALA A 407 -178.71 -24.27 67.01
CA ALA A 407 -179.88 -24.48 66.15
C ALA A 407 -180.81 -25.59 66.70
N ARG A 408 -180.23 -26.60 67.35
CA ARG A 408 -180.96 -27.72 67.99
C ARG A 408 -181.73 -27.32 69.24
N ALA A 409 -181.25 -26.32 69.98
CA ALA A 409 -181.89 -25.78 71.18
C ALA A 409 -183.11 -24.85 70.89
N GLY A 410 -183.45 -24.62 69.61
CA GLY A 410 -184.63 -23.86 69.19
C GLY A 410 -184.62 -22.41 69.72
N GLU A 411 -185.77 -21.92 70.20
CA GLU A 411 -185.94 -20.53 70.66
C GLU A 411 -184.97 -20.12 71.78
N HIS A 412 -184.50 -21.06 72.62
CA HIS A 412 -183.54 -20.79 73.70
C HIS A 412 -182.08 -20.66 73.22
N GLY A 413 -181.77 -21.11 71.99
CA GLY A 413 -180.42 -21.13 71.43
C GLY A 413 -180.05 -19.93 70.55
N LYS A 414 -180.98 -19.02 70.25
CA LYS A 414 -180.77 -17.90 69.32
C LYS A 414 -179.56 -17.02 69.65
N GLY A 415 -179.35 -16.67 70.93
CA GLY A 415 -178.20 -15.87 71.35
C GLY A 415 -176.85 -16.61 71.19
N PHE A 416 -176.84 -17.92 71.46
CA PHE A 416 -175.66 -18.77 71.27
C PHE A 416 -175.33 -19.01 69.80
N ALA A 417 -176.34 -19.12 68.94
CA ALA A 417 -176.15 -19.28 67.49
C ALA A 417 -175.44 -18.05 66.88
N VAL A 418 -175.79 -16.84 67.33
CA VAL A 418 -175.13 -15.60 66.90
C VAL A 418 -173.65 -15.59 67.32
N VAL A 419 -173.33 -15.96 68.56
CA VAL A 419 -171.94 -16.02 69.04
C VAL A 419 -171.15 -17.12 68.32
N ALA A 420 -171.74 -18.28 68.08
CA ALA A 420 -171.08 -19.36 67.35
C ALA A 420 -170.78 -18.98 65.89
N GLU A 421 -171.70 -18.28 65.22
CA GLU A 421 -171.47 -17.76 63.86
C GLU A 421 -170.38 -16.67 63.85
N GLU A 422 -170.33 -15.79 64.85
CA GLU A 422 -169.27 -14.77 64.99
C GLU A 422 -167.88 -15.41 65.21
N VAL A 423 -167.80 -16.47 66.04
CA VAL A 423 -166.55 -17.23 66.27
C VAL A 423 -166.13 -17.99 65.01
N ARG A 424 -167.09 -18.52 64.24
CA ARG A 424 -166.84 -19.16 62.95
C ARG A 424 -166.26 -18.16 61.95
N GLN A 425 -166.82 -16.96 61.90
CA GLN A 425 -166.34 -15.89 61.04
C GLN A 425 -164.93 -15.42 61.44
N LEU A 426 -164.66 -15.21 62.73
CA LEU A 426 -163.32 -14.89 63.25
C LEU A 426 -162.29 -15.99 62.95
N ALA A 427 -162.69 -17.25 62.99
CA ALA A 427 -161.83 -18.38 62.65
C ALA A 427 -161.53 -18.45 61.13
N ASP A 428 -162.52 -18.18 60.27
CA ASP A 428 -162.32 -18.08 58.82
C ASP A 428 -161.44 -16.87 58.45
N GLU A 429 -161.65 -15.72 59.09
CA GLU A 429 -160.78 -14.53 58.97
C GLU A 429 -159.35 -14.83 59.42
N SER A 430 -159.16 -15.55 60.54
CA SER A 430 -157.84 -15.94 61.03
C SER A 430 -157.14 -16.94 60.09
N ALA A 431 -157.89 -17.87 59.49
CA ALA A 431 -157.36 -18.80 58.49
C ALA A 431 -156.90 -18.06 57.22
N ARG A 432 -157.69 -17.11 56.73
CA ARG A 432 -157.34 -16.25 55.59
C ARG A 432 -156.14 -15.36 55.88
N ALA A 433 -156.08 -14.74 57.07
CA ALA A 433 -154.94 -13.94 57.49
C ALA A 433 -153.65 -14.79 57.58
N ALA A 434 -153.75 -16.01 58.11
CA ALA A 434 -152.61 -16.94 58.15
C ALA A 434 -152.17 -17.39 56.74
N GLU A 435 -153.11 -17.56 55.80
CA GLU A 435 -152.79 -17.84 54.39
C GLU A 435 -152.08 -16.66 53.70
N GLU A 436 -152.49 -15.43 54.00
CA GLU A 436 -151.82 -14.22 53.53
C GLU A 436 -150.40 -14.07 54.11
N VAL A 437 -150.20 -14.40 55.40
CA VAL A 437 -148.85 -14.45 55.98
C VAL A 437 -148.01 -15.53 55.32
N THR A 438 -148.56 -16.74 55.07
CA THR A 438 -147.86 -17.83 54.37
C THR A 438 -147.37 -17.39 52.98
N ARG A 439 -148.22 -16.66 52.23
CA ARG A 439 -147.84 -16.10 50.93
C ARG A 439 -146.73 -15.06 51.06
N THR A 440 -146.79 -14.22 52.09
CA THR A 440 -145.79 -13.16 52.31
C THR A 440 -144.45 -13.74 52.76
N THR A 441 -144.43 -14.74 53.64
CA THR A 441 -143.19 -15.43 54.05
C THR A 441 -142.57 -16.23 52.92
N ALA A 442 -143.39 -16.85 52.05
CA ALA A 442 -142.90 -17.49 50.84
C ALA A 442 -142.18 -16.49 49.91
N LEU A 443 -142.75 -15.30 49.71
CA LEU A 443 -142.11 -14.23 48.93
C LEU A 443 -140.81 -13.72 49.60
N ILE A 444 -140.79 -13.58 50.94
CA ILE A 444 -139.57 -13.20 51.68
C ILE A 444 -138.49 -14.28 51.53
N ARG A 445 -138.84 -15.57 51.58
CA ARG A 445 -137.91 -16.69 51.36
C ARG A 445 -137.31 -16.66 49.96
N GLU A 446 -138.15 -16.50 48.94
CA GLU A 446 -137.71 -16.36 47.55
C GLU A 446 -136.74 -15.18 47.39
N GLN A 447 -137.05 -14.03 47.98
CA GLN A 447 -136.15 -12.87 47.97
C GLN A 447 -134.82 -13.13 48.72
N MET A 448 -134.84 -13.87 49.83
CA MET A 448 -133.62 -14.21 50.55
C MET A 448 -132.73 -15.20 49.78
N GLU A 449 -133.33 -16.15 49.05
CA GLU A 449 -132.60 -17.05 48.16
C GLU A 449 -131.89 -16.25 47.06
N ASP A 450 -132.58 -15.29 46.45
CA ASP A 450 -131.99 -14.40 45.43
C ASP A 450 -130.87 -13.51 46.00
N VAL A 451 -131.06 -12.93 47.19
CA VAL A 451 -130.01 -12.17 47.88
C VAL A 451 -128.82 -13.07 48.23
N THR A 452 -129.04 -14.32 48.65
CA THR A 452 -127.97 -15.27 48.97
C THR A 452 -127.17 -15.67 47.72
N ALA A 453 -127.86 -15.91 46.61
CA ALA A 453 -127.22 -16.15 45.31
C ALA A 453 -126.37 -14.94 44.89
N THR A 454 -126.93 -13.73 45.01
CA THR A 454 -126.23 -12.48 44.71
C THR A 454 -125.01 -12.26 45.61
N MET A 455 -125.10 -12.56 46.91
CA MET A 455 -123.97 -12.46 47.85
C MET A 455 -122.88 -13.47 47.54
N THR A 456 -123.23 -14.69 47.11
CA THR A 456 -122.26 -15.72 46.69
C THR A 456 -121.49 -15.26 45.45
N VAL A 457 -122.18 -14.70 44.47
CA VAL A 457 -121.56 -14.07 43.30
C VAL A 457 -120.70 -12.87 43.71
N GLY A 458 -121.18 -12.05 44.66
CA GLY A 458 -120.43 -10.93 45.23
C GLY A 458 -119.11 -11.36 45.86
N GLN A 459 -119.11 -12.40 46.70
CA GLN A 459 -117.89 -12.96 47.29
C GLN A 459 -116.91 -13.47 46.23
N ALA A 460 -117.41 -14.18 45.21
CA ALA A 460 -116.55 -14.66 44.13
C ALA A 460 -115.92 -13.51 43.34
N LYS A 461 -116.68 -12.45 43.06
CA LYS A 461 -116.18 -11.23 42.40
C LYS A 461 -115.12 -10.52 43.25
N VAL A 462 -115.36 -10.34 44.55
CA VAL A 462 -114.39 -9.69 45.46
C VAL A 462 -113.07 -10.47 45.51
N ARG A 463 -113.11 -11.80 45.63
CA ARG A 463 -111.90 -12.66 45.55
C ARG A 463 -111.18 -12.53 44.22
N GLY A 464 -111.92 -12.45 43.12
CA GLY A 464 -111.36 -12.23 41.79
C GLY A 464 -110.60 -10.90 41.70
N ILE A 465 -111.17 -9.82 42.23
CA ILE A 465 -110.53 -8.49 42.24
C ILE A 465 -109.32 -8.47 43.18
N GLU A 466 -109.40 -9.13 44.35
CA GLU A 466 -108.27 -9.27 45.29
C GLU A 466 -107.06 -9.94 44.60
N SER A 467 -107.30 -11.05 43.88
CA SER A 467 -106.24 -11.73 43.10
C SER A 467 -105.63 -10.84 42.01
N VAL A 468 -106.45 -10.01 41.33
CA VAL A 468 -105.97 -9.04 40.33
C VAL A 468 -105.14 -7.94 41.00
N ALA A 469 -105.55 -7.44 42.16
CA ALA A 469 -104.81 -6.42 42.91
C ALA A 469 -103.46 -6.95 43.39
N GLU A 470 -103.39 -8.17 43.91
CA GLU A 470 -102.12 -8.84 44.26
C GLU A 470 -101.22 -9.06 43.04
N GLY A 471 -101.81 -9.42 41.89
CA GLY A 471 -101.09 -9.53 40.63
C GLY A 471 -100.50 -8.19 40.17
N ALA A 472 -101.28 -7.12 40.26
CA ALA A 472 -100.83 -5.77 39.92
C ALA A 472 -99.73 -5.27 40.87
N ALA A 473 -99.85 -5.53 42.18
CA ALA A 473 -98.83 -5.18 43.16
C ALA A 473 -97.50 -5.90 42.89
N ARG A 474 -97.54 -7.19 42.54
CA ARG A 474 -96.34 -7.94 42.11
C ARG A 474 -95.73 -7.40 40.82
N GLY A 475 -96.56 -7.12 39.82
CA GLY A 475 -96.07 -6.54 38.56
C GLY A 475 -95.39 -5.18 38.77
N LEU A 476 -95.92 -4.33 39.64
CA LEU A 476 -95.30 -3.05 40.00
C LEU A 476 -93.98 -3.23 40.76
N ALA A 477 -93.86 -4.25 41.62
CA ALA A 477 -92.61 -4.59 42.28
C ALA A 477 -91.54 -5.09 41.29
N GLU A 478 -91.92 -5.91 40.32
CA GLU A 478 -91.02 -6.37 39.25
C GLU A 478 -90.54 -5.20 38.37
N ILE A 479 -91.43 -4.24 38.06
CA ILE A 479 -91.06 -3.01 37.33
C ILE A 479 -90.03 -2.20 38.14
N ALA A 480 -90.24 -2.02 39.44
CA ALA A 480 -89.29 -1.29 40.29
C ALA A 480 -87.90 -1.94 40.30
N THR A 481 -87.82 -3.26 40.42
CA THR A 481 -86.54 -4.00 40.34
C THR A 481 -85.90 -3.90 38.96
N ALA A 482 -86.69 -3.97 37.88
CA ALA A 482 -86.17 -3.82 36.52
C ALA A 482 -85.59 -2.41 36.27
N VAL A 483 -86.22 -1.37 36.82
CA VAL A 483 -85.73 0.01 36.77
C VAL A 483 -84.42 0.17 37.53
N GLU A 484 -84.29 -0.42 38.73
CA GLU A 484 -83.04 -0.38 39.50
C GLU A 484 -81.86 -0.98 38.71
N LEU A 485 -82.10 -2.07 37.97
CA LEU A 485 -81.09 -2.65 37.09
C LEU A 485 -80.70 -1.72 35.93
N VAL A 486 -81.67 -1.01 35.35
CA VAL A 486 -81.41 -0.02 34.28
C VAL A 486 -80.59 1.16 34.80
N GLU A 487 -80.91 1.67 35.99
CA GLU A 487 -80.16 2.76 36.62
C GLU A 487 -78.72 2.33 36.98
N GLN A 488 -78.53 1.12 37.51
CA GLN A 488 -77.20 0.57 37.77
C GLN A 488 -76.38 0.39 36.49
N ALA A 489 -77.01 -0.09 35.41
CA ALA A 489 -76.37 -0.22 34.11
C ALA A 489 -75.99 1.15 33.52
N ALA A 490 -76.87 2.15 33.62
CA ALA A 490 -76.60 3.51 33.19
C ALA A 490 -75.45 4.15 34.00
N ALA A 491 -75.40 3.93 35.32
CA ALA A 491 -74.33 4.41 36.18
C ALA A 491 -72.94 3.84 35.80
N ARG A 492 -72.87 2.59 35.35
CA ARG A 492 -71.62 1.97 34.87
C ARG A 492 -71.09 2.55 33.56
N VAL A 493 -71.95 3.14 32.74
CA VAL A 493 -71.55 3.78 31.48
C VAL A 493 -70.98 5.19 31.72
N ARG A 494 -71.29 5.81 32.87
CA ARG A 494 -70.77 7.13 33.27
C ARG A 494 -69.37 7.11 33.89
N LEU A 495 -68.96 5.97 34.46
CA LEU A 495 -67.63 5.74 35.05
C LEU A 495 -66.64 5.29 33.98
#